data_AF-A0A1C5ISW6-F1
#
_entry.id   AF-A0A1C5ISW6-F1
#
_cell.length_a   1.000
_cell.length_b   1.000
_cell.length_c   1.000
_cell.angle_alpha   90.00
_cell.angle_beta   90.00
_cell.angle_gamma   90.00
#
_symmetry.space_group_name_H-M   'P 1'
#
loop_
_entity.id
_entity.type
_entity.pdbx_description
1 polymer ?
#
loop_
_entity_poly.entity_id
_entity_poly.type
_entity_poly.pdbx_seq_one_letter_code
_entity_poly.pdbx_strand_id
1 'polypeptide(L)'
;MVRKVRRLLAAVTGALTAIACSLAFAGTAQAAGPKLPPAGVDISGYRLDQPLRLRADTRPTEVVAVIDQVSWLGRTGQQRGPEAKNLGPKYTVVVLAGDVPMHTYDLYPLAKGGPRVYRPAKQPDLSKTRAGWFFGRLNMSETLRSVGVPLERQFDTVSGGVGGGERVIPEEALNPVQDINDAMDELQRLLLLNVGVMVVITTGLAGIALLIRRRTR
;
A
#
# COMPACT_ATOMS: atom_id res chain seq x y z
N MET A 1 26.28 30.96 -48.30
CA MET A 1 24.95 30.83 -47.65
C MET A 1 24.85 29.70 -46.61
N VAL A 2 25.60 28.59 -46.75
CA VAL A 2 25.49 27.39 -45.87
C VAL A 2 25.87 27.62 -44.39
N ARG A 3 26.78 28.55 -44.08
CA ARG A 3 27.17 28.88 -42.69
C ARG A 3 26.08 29.63 -41.89
N LYS A 4 25.27 30.46 -42.54
CA LYS A 4 24.15 31.17 -41.89
C LYS A 4 23.02 30.19 -41.53
N VAL A 5 22.73 29.23 -42.41
CA VAL A 5 21.69 28.19 -42.18
C VAL A 5 22.09 27.24 -41.05
N ARG A 6 23.38 26.87 -40.91
CA ARG A 6 23.87 26.04 -39.78
C ARG A 6 23.75 26.73 -38.42
N ARG A 7 23.97 28.05 -38.35
CA ARG A 7 23.83 28.82 -37.10
C ARG A 7 22.37 29.01 -36.70
N LEU A 8 21.48 29.21 -37.68
CA LEU A 8 20.04 29.24 -37.47
C LEU A 8 19.49 27.88 -36.99
N LEU A 9 19.95 26.77 -37.57
CA LEU A 9 19.55 25.44 -37.10
C LEU A 9 20.01 25.18 -35.66
N ALA A 10 21.24 25.55 -35.29
CA ALA A 10 21.75 25.38 -33.94
C ALA A 10 21.00 26.25 -32.91
N ALA A 11 20.59 27.47 -33.29
CA ALA A 11 19.78 28.34 -32.43
C ALA A 11 18.35 27.81 -32.23
N VAL A 12 17.74 27.22 -33.27
CA VAL A 12 16.40 26.62 -33.19
C VAL A 12 16.41 25.34 -32.34
N THR A 13 17.44 24.50 -32.43
CA THR A 13 17.54 23.29 -31.58
C THR A 13 17.80 23.65 -30.11
N GLY A 14 18.59 24.70 -29.83
CA GLY A 14 18.85 25.17 -28.46
C GLY A 14 17.63 25.81 -27.79
N ALA A 15 16.78 26.50 -28.55
CA ALA A 15 15.53 27.06 -28.02
C ALA A 15 14.49 25.97 -27.69
N LEU A 16 14.45 24.88 -28.47
CA LEU A 16 13.56 23.74 -28.23
C LEU A 16 13.95 22.92 -26.99
N THR A 17 15.25 22.76 -26.70
CA THR A 17 15.70 22.08 -25.47
C THR A 17 15.51 22.94 -24.22
N ALA A 18 15.62 24.27 -24.31
CA ALA A 18 15.32 25.16 -23.18
C ALA A 18 13.83 25.20 -22.82
N ILE A 19 12.93 25.10 -23.81
CA ILE A 19 11.48 25.00 -23.61
C ILE A 19 11.09 23.61 -23.07
N ALA A 20 11.75 22.54 -23.53
CA ALA A 20 11.52 21.19 -23.02
C ALA A 20 11.96 21.03 -21.54
N CYS A 21 13.07 21.67 -21.14
CA CYS A 21 13.53 21.64 -19.74
C CYS A 21 12.71 22.54 -18.80
N SER A 22 12.03 23.57 -19.30
CA SER A 22 11.15 24.42 -18.48
C SER A 22 9.76 23.80 -18.25
N LEU A 23 9.34 22.86 -19.12
CA LEU A 23 8.14 22.03 -18.89
C LEU A 23 8.39 20.86 -17.92
N ALA A 24 9.65 20.43 -17.74
CA ALA A 24 10.02 19.39 -16.79
C ALA A 24 10.15 19.88 -15.34
N PHE A 25 10.16 21.21 -15.12
CA PHE A 25 10.24 21.84 -13.79
C PHE A 25 8.94 22.51 -13.34
N ALA A 26 7.90 22.46 -14.16
CA ALA A 26 6.54 22.70 -13.69
C ALA A 26 6.14 21.48 -12.85
N GLY A 27 6.53 21.50 -11.58
CA GLY A 27 6.10 20.54 -10.58
C GLY A 27 4.62 20.30 -10.78
N THR A 28 4.25 19.03 -10.92
CA THR A 28 2.87 18.58 -10.86
C THR A 28 2.33 19.00 -9.51
N ALA A 29 1.81 20.23 -9.42
CA ALA A 29 0.85 20.61 -8.42
C ALA A 29 -0.33 19.70 -8.70
N GLN A 30 -0.29 18.53 -8.05
CA GLN A 30 -1.35 17.55 -8.03
C GLN A 30 -2.56 18.34 -7.55
N ALA A 31 -3.42 18.73 -8.50
CA ALA A 31 -4.73 19.27 -8.17
C ALA A 31 -5.36 18.20 -7.29
N ALA A 32 -5.55 18.54 -6.00
CA ALA A 32 -6.18 17.65 -5.06
C ALA A 32 -7.54 17.29 -5.67
N GLY A 33 -7.66 16.04 -6.13
CA GLY A 33 -8.91 15.52 -6.62
C GLY A 33 -10.00 15.68 -5.56
N PRO A 34 -11.28 15.57 -5.93
CA PRO A 34 -12.39 15.68 -4.99
C PRO A 34 -12.09 14.86 -3.74
N LYS A 35 -12.11 15.53 -2.58
CA LYS A 35 -11.77 14.95 -1.28
C LYS A 35 -12.72 13.78 -1.04
N LEU A 36 -12.22 12.56 -1.22
CA LEU A 36 -12.98 11.34 -0.97
C LEU A 36 -13.51 11.40 0.47
N PRO A 37 -14.77 10.97 0.70
CA PRO A 37 -15.32 10.96 2.03
C PRO A 37 -14.42 10.12 2.96
N PRO A 38 -14.16 10.58 4.20
CA PRO A 38 -13.23 9.91 5.09
C PRO A 38 -13.69 8.48 5.36
N ALA A 39 -12.76 7.52 5.31
CA ALA A 39 -13.08 6.13 5.59
C ALA A 39 -13.48 5.95 7.07
N GLY A 40 -14.29 4.93 7.34
CA GLY A 40 -14.69 4.57 8.69
C GLY A 40 -14.73 3.06 8.88
N VAL A 41 -14.73 2.64 10.13
CA VAL A 41 -14.89 1.24 10.50
C VAL A 41 -15.82 1.14 11.71
N ASP A 42 -16.84 0.29 11.62
CA ASP A 42 -17.66 -0.09 12.76
C ASP A 42 -17.33 -1.53 13.15
N ILE A 43 -16.96 -1.74 14.42
CA ILE A 43 -16.60 -3.05 14.96
C ILE A 43 -17.64 -3.45 16.00
N SER A 44 -18.23 -4.63 15.86
CA SER A 44 -19.17 -5.22 16.83
C SER A 44 -18.71 -6.63 17.16
N GLY A 45 -19.09 -7.17 18.32
CA GLY A 45 -18.69 -8.53 18.67
C GLY A 45 -18.72 -8.85 20.14
N TYR A 46 -17.98 -9.89 20.49
CA TYR A 46 -17.89 -10.41 21.85
C TYR A 46 -17.44 -9.35 22.86
N ARG A 47 -18.16 -9.26 24.00
CA ARG A 47 -17.89 -8.30 25.10
C ARG A 47 -17.92 -6.81 24.70
N LEU A 48 -18.49 -6.47 23.54
CA LEU A 48 -18.77 -5.08 23.14
C LEU A 48 -20.27 -4.80 23.26
N ASP A 49 -20.65 -4.00 24.26
CA ASP A 49 -22.07 -3.63 24.49
C ASP A 49 -22.61 -2.69 23.40
N GLN A 50 -21.72 -1.88 22.82
CA GLN A 50 -22.02 -0.99 21.70
C GLN A 50 -20.98 -1.17 20.60
N PRO A 51 -21.34 -1.04 19.32
CA PRO A 51 -20.36 -1.05 18.24
C PRO A 51 -19.32 0.06 18.42
N LEU A 52 -18.05 -0.32 18.38
CA LEU A 52 -16.94 0.61 18.35
C LEU A 52 -16.90 1.29 16.98
N ARG A 53 -17.13 2.60 16.96
CA ARG A 53 -17.12 3.42 15.74
C ARG A 53 -15.80 4.15 15.61
N LEU A 54 -15.06 3.82 14.57
CA LEU A 54 -13.80 4.46 14.21
C LEU A 54 -14.03 5.28 12.93
N ARG A 55 -13.50 6.49 12.90
CA ARG A 55 -13.62 7.41 11.76
C ARG A 55 -12.26 8.04 11.47
N ALA A 56 -11.92 8.17 10.19
CA ALA A 56 -10.59 8.62 9.79
C ALA A 56 -10.33 10.11 10.09
N ASP A 57 -11.36 10.88 10.38
CA ASP A 57 -11.25 12.28 10.81
C ASP A 57 -10.66 12.43 12.22
N THR A 58 -10.95 11.46 13.10
CA THR A 58 -10.56 11.47 14.51
C THR A 58 -9.46 10.47 14.83
N ARG A 59 -9.50 9.30 14.18
CA ARG A 59 -8.61 8.15 14.42
C ARG A 59 -8.11 7.54 13.11
N PRO A 60 -7.34 8.30 12.29
CA PRO A 60 -6.91 7.87 10.96
C PRO A 60 -6.03 6.61 11.01
N THR A 61 -5.09 6.55 11.94
CA THR A 61 -4.13 5.45 12.05
C THR A 61 -4.82 4.15 12.41
N GLU A 62 -5.76 4.19 13.35
CA GLU A 62 -6.54 3.05 13.80
C GLU A 62 -7.47 2.52 12.71
N VAL A 63 -8.12 3.42 11.96
CA VAL A 63 -8.97 3.05 10.83
C VAL A 63 -8.16 2.33 9.76
N VAL A 64 -7.00 2.87 9.38
CA VAL A 64 -6.11 2.23 8.41
C VAL A 64 -5.64 0.87 8.91
N ALA A 65 -5.20 0.78 10.17
CA ALA A 65 -4.72 -0.47 10.75
C ALA A 65 -5.77 -1.58 10.73
N VAL A 66 -7.04 -1.25 10.98
CA VAL A 66 -8.15 -2.23 10.92
C VAL A 66 -8.51 -2.58 9.48
N ILE A 67 -8.57 -1.60 8.57
CA ILE A 67 -8.83 -1.86 7.15
C ILE A 67 -7.73 -2.77 6.55
N ASP A 68 -6.48 -2.57 6.95
CA ASP A 68 -5.35 -3.39 6.51
C ASP A 68 -5.47 -4.87 6.91
N GLN A 69 -6.28 -5.20 7.91
CA GLN A 69 -6.55 -6.60 8.25
C GLN A 69 -7.37 -7.33 7.17
N VAL A 70 -8.13 -6.60 6.35
CA VAL A 70 -9.10 -7.14 5.39
C VAL A 70 -8.90 -6.66 3.94
N SER A 71 -8.11 -5.61 3.70
CA SER A 71 -7.93 -5.00 2.37
C SER A 71 -7.20 -5.93 1.38
N TRP A 72 -6.38 -6.85 1.87
CA TRP A 72 -5.61 -7.79 1.07
C TRP A 72 -6.41 -9.01 0.60
N LEU A 73 -7.66 -9.18 1.06
CA LEU A 73 -8.45 -10.37 0.79
C LEU A 73 -8.81 -10.47 -0.70
N GLY A 74 -8.28 -11.51 -1.35
CA GLY A 74 -8.52 -11.77 -2.77
C GLY A 74 -9.97 -12.14 -3.09
N ARG A 75 -10.27 -12.26 -4.39
CA ARG A 75 -11.62 -12.59 -4.88
C ARG A 75 -12.12 -13.96 -4.43
N THR A 76 -11.22 -14.94 -4.28
CA THR A 76 -11.54 -16.33 -3.93
C THR A 76 -10.94 -16.70 -2.58
N GLY A 77 -11.80 -17.09 -1.64
CA GLY A 77 -11.39 -17.69 -0.36
C GLY A 77 -11.66 -19.19 -0.32
N GLN A 78 -11.22 -19.84 0.74
CA GLN A 78 -11.55 -21.24 1.03
C GLN A 78 -13.05 -21.39 1.26
N GLN A 79 -13.69 -22.38 0.65
CA GLN A 79 -15.13 -22.61 0.82
C GLN A 79 -15.45 -23.13 2.24
N ARG A 80 -14.56 -23.95 2.80
CA ARG A 80 -14.73 -24.54 4.12
C ARG A 80 -13.80 -23.85 5.11
N GLY A 81 -14.39 -23.28 6.16
CA GLY A 81 -13.66 -22.70 7.27
C GLY A 81 -13.25 -23.74 8.32
N PRO A 82 -12.51 -23.31 9.34
CA PRO A 82 -12.28 -24.11 10.54
C PRO A 82 -13.59 -24.52 11.21
N GLU A 83 -13.52 -25.58 12.03
CA GLU A 83 -14.64 -26.00 12.86
C GLU A 83 -15.05 -24.90 13.84
N ALA A 84 -16.35 -24.75 14.12
CA ALA A 84 -16.87 -23.67 14.96
C ALA A 84 -16.22 -23.60 16.36
N LYS A 85 -15.93 -24.75 16.97
CA LYS A 85 -15.23 -24.85 18.27
C LYS A 85 -13.80 -24.29 18.26
N ASN A 86 -13.21 -24.14 17.07
CA ASN A 86 -11.84 -23.67 16.87
C ASN A 86 -11.78 -22.19 16.47
N LEU A 87 -12.90 -21.46 16.37
CA LEU A 87 -12.90 -20.09 15.87
C LEU A 87 -12.65 -19.03 16.95
N GLY A 88 -12.94 -19.32 18.21
CA GLY A 88 -12.85 -18.32 19.28
C GLY A 88 -13.88 -17.20 19.12
N PRO A 89 -13.66 -16.01 19.73
CA PRO A 89 -14.61 -14.90 19.68
C PRO A 89 -14.71 -14.31 18.27
N LYS A 90 -15.94 -13.98 17.87
CA LYS A 90 -16.25 -13.32 16.59
C LYS A 90 -16.33 -11.81 16.76
N TYR A 91 -15.70 -11.08 15.84
CA TYR A 91 -15.86 -9.64 15.69
C TYR A 91 -16.26 -9.30 14.26
N THR A 92 -17.40 -8.65 14.09
CA THR A 92 -17.88 -8.20 12.78
C THR A 92 -17.40 -6.78 12.54
N VAL A 93 -16.64 -6.63 11.46
CA VAL A 93 -16.06 -5.36 11.00
C VAL A 93 -16.82 -4.91 9.76
N VAL A 94 -17.35 -3.69 9.81
CA VAL A 94 -18.00 -3.03 8.68
C VAL A 94 -17.13 -1.87 8.23
N VAL A 95 -16.65 -1.93 7.00
CA VAL A 95 -15.86 -0.87 6.37
C VAL A 95 -16.80 0.13 5.72
N LEU A 96 -16.59 1.40 6.01
CA LEU A 96 -17.41 2.52 5.56
C LEU A 96 -16.60 3.43 4.61
N ALA A 97 -17.28 4.00 3.63
CA ALA A 97 -16.79 5.18 2.91
C ALA A 97 -17.68 6.37 3.29
N GLY A 98 -17.15 7.30 4.10
CA GLY A 98 -17.97 8.20 4.88
C GLY A 98 -18.80 7.43 5.91
N ASP A 99 -20.10 7.63 5.91
CA ASP A 99 -21.06 6.90 6.76
C ASP A 99 -21.80 5.78 6.00
N VAL A 100 -21.40 5.50 4.75
CA VAL A 100 -22.04 4.45 3.95
C VAL A 100 -21.29 3.13 4.12
N PRO A 101 -21.97 2.06 4.58
CA PRO A 101 -21.36 0.74 4.69
C PRO A 101 -21.09 0.16 3.32
N MET A 102 -19.84 -0.26 3.10
CA MET A 102 -19.37 -0.82 1.84
C MET A 102 -19.16 -2.33 1.96
N HIS A 103 -18.40 -2.75 2.96
CA HIS A 103 -18.02 -4.15 3.12
C HIS A 103 -18.17 -4.63 4.55
N THR A 104 -18.47 -5.91 4.71
CA THR A 104 -18.57 -6.59 6.00
C THR A 104 -17.69 -7.82 6.02
N TYR A 105 -16.97 -7.99 7.13
CA TYR A 105 -16.07 -9.12 7.39
C TYR A 105 -16.25 -9.59 8.82
N ASP A 106 -16.20 -10.91 9.03
CA ASP A 106 -16.14 -11.51 10.35
C ASP A 106 -14.69 -11.91 10.66
N LEU A 107 -14.13 -11.33 11.71
CA LEU A 107 -12.79 -11.59 12.20
C LEU A 107 -12.83 -12.54 13.39
N TYR A 108 -11.88 -13.46 13.40
CA TYR A 108 -11.67 -14.46 14.43
C TYR A 108 -10.19 -14.42 14.84
N PRO A 109 -9.81 -13.48 15.72
CA PRO A 109 -8.41 -13.24 16.06
C PRO A 109 -7.78 -14.42 16.80
N LEU A 110 -8.55 -15.14 17.62
CA LEU A 110 -8.07 -16.24 18.47
C LEU A 110 -8.48 -17.62 17.94
N ALA A 111 -8.61 -17.75 16.61
CA ALA A 111 -8.89 -19.03 15.99
C ALA A 111 -7.69 -19.99 16.14
N LYS A 112 -7.97 -21.27 16.40
CA LYS A 112 -6.96 -22.32 16.48
C LYS A 112 -6.28 -22.49 15.12
N GLY A 113 -4.95 -22.48 15.12
CA GLY A 113 -4.13 -22.52 13.89
C GLY A 113 -3.94 -21.16 13.23
N GLY A 114 -4.23 -20.07 13.95
CA GLY A 114 -3.97 -18.70 13.54
C GLY A 114 -5.25 -17.92 13.22
N PRO A 115 -5.16 -16.57 13.17
CA PRO A 115 -6.31 -15.70 12.93
C PRO A 115 -7.06 -16.06 11.65
N ARG A 116 -8.37 -15.86 11.63
CA ARG A 116 -9.24 -16.15 10.48
C ARG A 116 -10.13 -14.98 10.14
N VAL A 117 -10.40 -14.85 8.85
CA VAL A 117 -11.37 -13.89 8.32
C VAL A 117 -12.38 -14.63 7.48
N TYR A 118 -13.65 -14.33 7.69
CA TYR A 118 -14.74 -14.75 6.82
C TYR A 118 -15.33 -13.54 6.13
N ARG A 119 -15.40 -13.59 4.80
CA ARG A 119 -16.15 -12.62 4.01
C ARG A 119 -17.52 -13.23 3.66
N PRO A 120 -18.63 -12.66 4.13
CA PRO A 120 -19.97 -13.07 3.70
C PRO A 120 -20.21 -12.81 2.21
N ALA A 121 -21.08 -13.59 1.57
CA ALA A 121 -21.48 -13.33 0.17
C ALA A 121 -22.37 -12.09 0.04
N LYS A 122 -23.20 -11.82 1.06
CA LYS A 122 -24.05 -10.64 1.13
C LYS A 122 -23.22 -9.47 1.67
N GLN A 123 -22.94 -8.50 0.80
CA GLN A 123 -22.22 -7.28 1.15
C GLN A 123 -23.17 -6.08 1.19
N PRO A 124 -22.93 -5.07 2.04
CA PRO A 124 -23.76 -3.87 2.14
C PRO A 124 -23.83 -3.05 0.85
N ASP A 125 -22.73 -3.00 0.09
CA ASP A 125 -22.64 -2.34 -1.22
C ASP A 125 -23.40 -3.06 -2.35
N LEU A 126 -24.15 -4.12 -2.04
CA LEU A 126 -24.88 -4.97 -2.99
C LEU A 126 -23.97 -5.67 -4.02
N SER A 127 -22.65 -5.67 -3.81
CA SER A 127 -21.72 -6.36 -4.68
C SER A 127 -21.91 -7.88 -4.59
N LYS A 128 -21.85 -8.55 -5.75
CA LYS A 128 -21.95 -10.02 -5.84
C LYS A 128 -20.60 -10.65 -5.57
N THR A 129 -20.20 -10.71 -4.30
CA THR A 129 -18.98 -11.41 -3.88
C THR A 129 -19.27 -12.85 -3.49
N ARG A 130 -18.28 -13.73 -3.69
CA ARG A 130 -18.36 -15.10 -3.17
C ARG A 130 -17.98 -15.09 -1.70
N ALA A 131 -18.77 -15.80 -0.89
CA ALA A 131 -18.40 -16.10 0.48
C ALA A 131 -17.08 -16.88 0.50
N GLY A 132 -16.23 -16.59 1.47
CA GLY A 132 -14.94 -17.25 1.55
C GLY A 132 -14.26 -17.06 2.89
N TRP A 133 -13.50 -18.08 3.27
CA TRP A 133 -12.62 -18.09 4.41
C TRP A 133 -11.19 -17.76 3.99
N PHE A 134 -10.53 -16.99 4.84
CA PHE A 134 -9.17 -16.54 4.64
C PHE A 134 -8.40 -16.69 5.94
N PHE A 135 -7.09 -16.88 5.82
CA PHE A 135 -6.21 -16.63 6.96
C PHE A 135 -6.27 -15.14 7.29
N GLY A 136 -6.13 -14.78 8.56
CA GLY A 136 -5.93 -13.41 9.00
C GLY A 136 -4.45 -13.07 9.09
N ARG A 137 -4.13 -11.79 9.30
CA ARG A 137 -2.76 -11.40 9.63
C ARG A 137 -2.44 -11.80 11.07
N LEU A 138 -1.17 -12.12 11.34
CA LEU A 138 -0.74 -12.58 12.66
C LEU A 138 -0.91 -11.51 13.75
N ASN A 139 -0.85 -10.23 13.39
CA ASN A 139 -1.02 -9.10 14.32
C ASN A 139 -2.49 -8.68 14.54
N MET A 140 -3.46 -9.48 14.09
CA MET A 140 -4.89 -9.13 14.16
C MET A 140 -5.37 -8.94 15.60
N SER A 141 -4.98 -9.83 16.52
CA SER A 141 -5.39 -9.75 17.93
C SER A 141 -4.90 -8.44 18.57
N GLU A 142 -3.66 -8.06 18.28
CA GLU A 142 -3.03 -6.84 18.77
C GLU A 142 -3.68 -5.58 18.17
N THR A 143 -3.93 -5.59 16.86
CA THR A 143 -4.58 -4.47 16.17
C THR A 143 -6.00 -4.23 16.69
N LEU A 144 -6.75 -5.29 16.97
CA LEU A 144 -8.10 -5.15 17.54
C LEU A 144 -8.02 -4.65 19.00
N ARG A 145 -7.04 -5.11 19.79
CA ARG A 145 -6.83 -4.60 21.16
C ARG A 145 -6.48 -3.11 21.17
N SER A 146 -5.61 -2.66 20.27
CA SER A 146 -5.16 -1.26 20.26
C SER A 146 -6.30 -0.27 19.99
N VAL A 147 -7.32 -0.69 19.24
CA VAL A 147 -8.51 0.14 18.97
C VAL A 147 -9.60 0.05 20.04
N GLY A 148 -9.41 -0.80 21.07
CA GLY A 148 -10.32 -0.91 22.21
C GLY A 148 -11.21 -2.15 22.22
N VAL A 149 -10.94 -3.16 21.38
CA VAL A 149 -11.65 -4.44 21.47
C VAL A 149 -11.17 -5.21 22.72
N PRO A 150 -12.08 -5.67 23.60
CA PRO A 150 -11.74 -6.34 24.86
C PRO A 150 -11.31 -7.80 24.63
N LEU A 151 -10.12 -7.96 24.07
CA LEU A 151 -9.44 -9.24 23.85
C LEU A 151 -8.41 -9.50 24.94
N GLU A 152 -8.35 -10.74 25.41
CA GLU A 152 -7.32 -11.17 26.36
C GLU A 152 -5.93 -11.05 25.73
N ARG A 153 -4.93 -10.68 26.55
CA ARG A 153 -3.56 -10.53 26.09
C ARG A 153 -2.94 -11.92 25.90
N GLN A 154 -3.05 -12.45 24.70
CA GLN A 154 -2.33 -13.65 24.26
C GLN A 154 -1.18 -13.21 23.36
N PHE A 155 0.01 -13.79 23.58
CA PHE A 155 1.10 -13.73 22.62
C PHE A 155 0.77 -14.75 21.54
N ASP A 156 0.57 -14.29 20.30
CA ASP A 156 0.32 -15.15 19.14
C ASP A 156 1.62 -15.88 18.77
N THR A 157 2.10 -16.76 19.65
CA THR A 157 3.19 -17.67 19.35
C THR A 157 2.61 -18.85 18.58
N VAL A 158 3.19 -19.13 17.41
CA VAL A 158 2.87 -20.32 16.63
C VAL A 158 3.29 -21.53 17.47
N SER A 159 2.36 -22.11 18.24
CA SER A 159 2.60 -23.34 18.98
C SER A 159 2.64 -24.51 17.98
N GLY A 160 3.75 -24.64 17.27
CA GLY A 160 3.92 -25.66 16.24
C GLY A 160 5.03 -25.42 15.22
N GLY A 161 6.11 -24.75 15.59
CA GLY A 161 7.29 -24.58 14.73
C GLY A 161 8.57 -24.57 15.56
N VAL A 162 9.28 -25.70 15.58
CA VAL A 162 10.66 -25.77 16.07
C VAL A 162 11.53 -24.99 15.09
N GLY A 163 12.00 -23.80 15.50
CA GLY A 163 13.02 -23.08 14.76
C GLY A 163 12.84 -21.56 14.78
N GLY A 164 13.70 -20.87 15.53
CA GLY A 164 14.02 -19.47 15.24
C GLY A 164 13.94 -18.53 16.44
N GLY A 165 14.89 -18.67 17.37
CA GLY A 165 15.56 -17.57 18.08
C GLY A 165 14.69 -16.49 18.73
N GLU A 166 14.68 -16.53 20.06
CA GLU A 166 14.85 -15.37 20.93
C GLU A 166 15.32 -14.12 20.16
N ARG A 167 14.44 -13.13 20.02
CA ARG A 167 14.87 -11.76 19.75
C ARG A 167 14.34 -10.89 20.86
N VAL A 168 15.06 -10.92 21.98
CA VAL A 168 15.33 -9.70 22.74
C VAL A 168 15.92 -8.73 21.72
N ILE A 169 15.14 -7.76 21.26
CA ILE A 169 15.68 -6.58 20.60
C ILE A 169 16.23 -5.73 21.74
N PRO A 170 17.55 -5.51 21.86
CA PRO A 170 18.08 -4.53 22.77
C PRO A 170 17.50 -3.16 22.40
N GLU A 171 16.98 -2.47 23.40
CA GLU A 171 16.51 -1.09 23.34
C GLU A 171 17.70 -0.14 23.10
N GLU A 172 18.32 -0.19 21.93
CA GLU A 172 19.31 0.80 21.51
C GLU A 172 18.89 1.42 20.17
N ALA A 173 18.18 2.55 20.29
CA ALA A 173 18.14 3.68 19.35
C ALA A 173 17.94 3.34 17.86
N LEU A 174 16.74 2.89 17.48
CA LEU A 174 16.25 3.07 16.12
C LEU A 174 16.05 4.58 15.87
N ASN A 175 16.89 5.17 15.02
CA ASN A 175 16.80 6.56 14.59
C ASN A 175 16.17 6.58 13.18
N PRO A 176 14.82 6.54 13.06
CA PRO A 176 14.10 6.25 11.81
C PRO A 176 14.35 7.26 10.68
N VAL A 177 15.00 8.39 10.96
CA VAL A 177 15.32 9.43 9.97
C VAL A 177 16.56 9.05 9.14
N GLN A 178 17.50 8.27 9.67
CA GLN A 178 18.70 7.87 8.91
C GLN A 178 18.38 6.77 7.89
N ASP A 179 17.63 5.74 8.29
CA ASP A 179 17.26 4.62 7.40
C ASP A 179 16.37 5.03 6.22
N ILE A 180 15.52 6.05 6.38
CA ILE A 180 14.69 6.58 5.29
C ILE A 180 15.56 7.30 4.25
N ASN A 181 16.56 8.06 4.70
CA ASN A 181 17.46 8.77 3.79
C ASN A 181 18.34 7.79 3.01
N ASP A 182 18.83 6.72 3.65
CA ASP A 182 19.63 5.70 2.99
C ASP A 182 18.81 4.91 1.95
N ALA A 183 17.56 4.56 2.27
CA ALA A 183 16.65 3.92 1.31
C ALA A 183 16.26 4.84 0.14
N MET A 184 16.11 6.15 0.37
CA MET A 184 15.84 7.13 -0.68
C MET A 184 17.07 7.37 -1.57
N ASP A 185 18.27 7.38 -1.01
CA ASP A 185 19.53 7.55 -1.77
C ASP A 185 19.81 6.33 -2.65
N GLU A 186 19.57 5.12 -2.14
CA GLU A 186 19.66 3.87 -2.92
C GLU A 186 18.65 3.88 -4.11
N LEU A 187 17.41 4.32 -3.86
CA LEU A 187 16.38 4.44 -4.90
C LEU A 187 16.76 5.51 -5.94
N GLN A 188 17.26 6.67 -5.50
CA GLN A 188 17.73 7.74 -6.36
C GLN A 188 18.93 7.31 -7.20
N ARG A 189 19.86 6.54 -6.62
CA ARG A 189 21.04 6.00 -7.31
C ARG A 189 20.65 5.00 -8.40
N LEU A 190 19.72 4.10 -8.12
CA LEU A 190 19.19 3.16 -9.12
C LEU A 190 18.43 3.87 -10.24
N LEU A 191 17.67 4.92 -9.92
CA LEU A 191 16.91 5.68 -10.91
C LEU A 191 17.83 6.54 -11.79
N LEU A 192 18.82 7.21 -11.20
CA LEU A 192 19.85 7.97 -11.92
C LEU A 192 20.70 7.09 -12.82
N LEU A 193 21.02 5.86 -12.38
CA LEU A 193 21.73 4.90 -13.22
C LEU A 193 20.90 4.53 -14.46
N ASN A 194 19.63 4.18 -14.28
CA ASN A 194 18.74 3.82 -15.40
C ASN A 194 18.52 4.99 -16.37
N VAL A 195 18.32 6.21 -15.85
CA VAL A 195 18.18 7.42 -16.67
C VAL A 195 19.50 7.73 -17.41
N GLY A 196 20.64 7.59 -16.75
CA GLY A 196 21.95 7.79 -17.36
C GLY A 196 22.20 6.83 -18.53
N VAL A 197 21.89 5.55 -18.36
CA VAL A 197 21.98 4.56 -19.45
C VAL A 197 21.07 4.91 -20.62
N MET A 198 19.83 5.33 -20.34
CA MET A 198 18.88 5.75 -21.38
C MET A 198 19.42 6.95 -22.19
N VAL A 199 19.99 7.96 -21.51
CA VAL A 199 20.58 9.14 -22.17
C VAL A 199 21.77 8.75 -23.05
N VAL A 200 22.64 7.85 -22.58
CA VAL A 200 23.80 7.37 -23.36
C VAL A 200 23.35 6.63 -24.62
N ILE A 201 22.39 5.71 -24.51
CA ILE A 201 21.86 4.96 -25.65
C ILE A 201 21.22 5.91 -26.66
N THR A 202 20.40 6.84 -26.19
CA THR A 202 19.69 7.80 -27.04
C THR A 202 20.67 8.72 -27.77
N THR A 203 21.71 9.20 -27.07
CA THR A 203 22.74 10.06 -27.65
C THR A 203 23.63 9.29 -28.64
N GLY A 204 23.95 8.03 -28.33
CA GLY A 204 24.69 7.13 -29.23
C GLY A 204 23.93 6.87 -30.53
N LEU A 205 22.65 6.53 -30.43
CA LEU A 205 21.77 6.33 -31.59
C LEU A 205 21.63 7.61 -32.41
N ALA A 206 21.43 8.76 -31.77
CA ALA A 206 21.38 10.05 -32.45
C ALA A 206 22.69 10.37 -33.17
N GLY A 207 23.84 10.09 -32.55
CA GLY A 207 25.16 10.28 -33.14
C GLY A 207 25.40 9.41 -34.37
N ILE A 208 25.05 8.12 -34.28
CA ILE A 208 25.15 7.17 -35.41
C ILE A 208 24.24 7.61 -36.56
N ALA A 209 22.99 7.98 -36.27
CA ALA A 209 22.07 8.48 -37.28
C ALA A 209 22.61 9.74 -37.99
N LEU A 210 23.26 10.64 -37.25
CA LEU A 210 23.85 11.86 -37.78
C LEU A 210 25.09 11.58 -38.65
N LEU A 211 25.91 10.60 -38.27
CA LEU A 211 27.05 10.12 -39.06
C LEU A 211 26.59 9.46 -40.37
N ILE A 212 25.57 8.60 -40.32
CA ILE A 212 24.98 7.98 -41.52
C ILE A 212 24.45 9.08 -42.45
N ARG A 213 23.68 10.04 -41.91
CA ARG A 213 23.14 11.16 -42.68
C ARG A 213 24.21 12.03 -43.35
N ARG A 214 25.39 12.16 -42.72
CA ARG A 214 26.55 12.88 -43.30
C ARG A 214 27.28 12.08 -44.37
N ARG A 215 27.24 10.74 -44.32
CA ARG A 215 27.90 9.86 -45.30
C ARG A 215 27.08 9.67 -46.57
N THR A 216 25.76 9.78 -46.48
CA THR A 216 24.83 9.68 -47.63
C THR A 216 24.57 11.01 -48.35
N ARG A 217 25.27 12.09 -47.99
CA ARG A 217 25.31 13.36 -48.73
C ARG A 217 26.72 13.61 -49.23
#